data_AF-A0A7X8VVI9-F1
#
_entry.id   AF-A0A7X8VVI9-F1
#
_cell.length_a   1.000
_cell.length_b   1.000
_cell.length_c   1.000
_cell.angle_alpha   90.00
_cell.angle_beta   90.00
_cell.angle_gamma   90.00
#
_symmetry.space_group_name_H-M   'P 1'
#
loop_
_entity.id
_entity.type
_entity.pdbx_description
1 polymer ?
#
loop_
_entity_poly.entity_id
_entity_poly.type
_entity_poly.pdbx_seq_one_letter_code
_entity_poly.pdbx_strand_id
1 'polypeptide(L)'
;MPHISTALQFCPRITSRCLFLPSLLLVLLALSAGAQEVELASLYAGPEQRIGQLAPTGRTLYRNYPNALPSLLRHIKAKTTCNIVTEPVMLEDFSDPAMANCPFIYANFADRGEWQFSEAEIESLRKYLTRGGFIYIDAGITASFLREHPELGQHHSYAEWEASPEIKTAFQAVFPGLTFQPLKRSDPLFTAFYQGLPDTSLLPDTVRAYTEQEKWPDGTYSAAALRLQGRIAVLVTPIVAMGWGKNSLQQWETTIQFRILEGTAGLEKLLPTAAYSGPRFEVVREDGGKDVIYCQQGSLPAWAHEPGDKWRVFRYYGSQEISDFAHAFYTRLGTNIIVHALTN
;
A
#
# COMPACT_ATOMS: atom_id res chain seq x y z
N MET A 1 -33.62 -81.54 -23.97
CA MET A 1 -33.12 -81.63 -25.36
C MET A 1 -32.00 -80.60 -25.52
N PRO A 2 -30.89 -80.99 -26.13
CA PRO A 2 -29.79 -81.49 -25.31
C PRO A 2 -28.44 -80.80 -25.55
N HIS A 3 -27.57 -80.96 -24.55
CA HIS A 3 -26.14 -81.30 -24.62
C HIS A 3 -25.20 -80.31 -25.36
N ILE A 4 -23.94 -80.10 -24.95
CA ILE A 4 -22.88 -81.03 -24.52
C ILE A 4 -21.93 -80.18 -23.64
N SER A 5 -21.68 -80.53 -22.37
CA SER A 5 -20.55 -81.38 -21.87
C SER A 5 -19.17 -80.78 -22.21
N THR A 6 -18.15 -80.72 -21.35
CA THR A 6 -17.74 -81.71 -20.35
C THR A 6 -16.75 -81.08 -19.37
N ALA A 7 -16.85 -81.51 -18.11
CA ALA A 7 -15.90 -81.28 -17.03
C ALA A 7 -14.55 -81.98 -17.24
N LEU A 8 -13.58 -81.64 -16.38
CA LEU A 8 -12.47 -82.41 -15.78
C LEU A 8 -11.39 -81.36 -15.41
N GLN A 9 -10.73 -81.32 -14.26
CA GLN A 9 -10.37 -82.39 -13.34
C GLN A 9 -9.76 -81.78 -12.05
N PHE A 10 -10.15 -82.32 -10.89
CA PHE A 10 -9.32 -82.64 -9.71
C PHE A 10 -8.70 -81.58 -8.76
N CYS A 11 -8.95 -81.90 -7.47
CA CYS A 11 -8.49 -81.38 -6.18
C CYS A 11 -7.08 -81.97 -5.81
N PRO A 12 -6.54 -81.83 -4.58
CA PRO A 12 -6.07 -80.67 -3.80
C PRO A 12 -4.57 -80.84 -3.36
N ARG A 13 -3.92 -79.82 -2.77
CA ARG A 13 -3.02 -80.01 -1.61
C ARG A 13 -2.57 -78.72 -0.93
N ILE A 14 -2.68 -78.79 0.39
CA ILE A 14 -2.27 -77.90 1.48
C ILE A 14 -0.77 -77.55 1.41
N THR A 15 -0.39 -76.31 1.77
CA THR A 15 0.63 -76.02 2.80
C THR A 15 0.78 -74.52 3.04
N SER A 16 0.74 -74.15 4.32
CA SER A 16 0.99 -72.83 4.89
C SER A 16 2.24 -72.13 4.37
N ARG A 17 2.18 -70.80 4.23
CA ARG A 17 3.27 -69.89 4.61
C ARG A 17 2.78 -68.44 4.69
N CYS A 18 3.01 -67.83 5.85
CA CYS A 18 2.93 -66.40 6.09
C CYS A 18 3.68 -65.60 5.01
N LEU A 19 3.05 -64.57 4.45
CA LEU A 19 3.75 -63.41 3.91
C LEU A 19 2.90 -62.15 4.20
N PHE A 20 3.37 -61.39 5.19
CA PHE A 20 2.96 -60.03 5.49
C PHE A 20 3.75 -59.06 4.58
N LEU A 21 3.07 -58.02 4.09
CA LEU A 21 3.57 -56.76 3.49
C LEU A 21 4.20 -56.83 2.07
N PRO A 22 3.91 -55.84 1.20
CA PRO A 22 4.30 -54.45 1.43
C PRO A 22 3.25 -53.37 1.05
N SER A 23 2.72 -52.66 2.04
CA SER A 23 2.07 -51.33 1.88
C SER A 23 3.00 -50.16 2.28
N LEU A 24 4.30 -50.40 2.46
CA LEU A 24 5.24 -49.39 2.96
C LEU A 24 6.02 -48.63 1.85
N LEU A 25 5.70 -48.83 0.58
CA LEU A 25 6.42 -48.19 -0.54
C LEU A 25 5.74 -46.95 -1.12
N LEU A 26 4.48 -46.67 -0.77
CA LEU A 26 3.75 -45.51 -1.31
C LEU A 26 3.85 -44.23 -0.45
N VAL A 27 4.31 -44.33 0.80
CA VAL A 27 4.42 -43.17 1.72
C VAL A 27 5.77 -42.46 1.60
N LEU A 28 6.82 -43.14 1.10
CA LEU A 28 8.15 -42.56 0.94
C LEU A 28 8.32 -41.68 -0.32
N LEU A 29 7.48 -41.87 -1.35
CA LEU A 29 7.53 -41.06 -2.59
C LEU A 29 6.81 -39.71 -2.48
N ALA A 30 5.88 -39.56 -1.53
CA ALA A 30 5.19 -38.28 -1.29
C ALA A 30 6.05 -37.31 -0.45
N LEU A 31 6.94 -37.83 0.40
CA LEU A 31 7.85 -37.03 1.24
C LEU A 31 9.01 -36.42 0.43
N SER A 32 9.44 -37.05 -0.66
CA SER A 32 10.52 -36.52 -1.50
C SER A 32 10.07 -35.39 -2.42
N ALA A 33 8.80 -35.40 -2.87
CA ALA A 33 8.27 -34.35 -3.76
C ALA A 33 8.20 -32.98 -3.06
N GLY A 34 7.70 -32.94 -1.82
CA GLY A 34 7.63 -31.69 -1.05
C GLY A 34 9.00 -31.16 -0.62
N ALA A 35 9.97 -32.04 -0.35
CA ALA A 35 11.33 -31.64 -0.05
C ALA A 35 12.05 -31.07 -1.28
N GLN A 36 11.87 -31.68 -2.46
CA GLN A 36 12.42 -31.18 -3.72
C GLN A 36 11.82 -29.83 -4.15
N GLU A 37 10.51 -29.61 -3.95
CA GLU A 37 9.87 -28.33 -4.28
C GLU A 37 10.38 -27.17 -3.40
N VAL A 38 10.58 -27.40 -2.10
CA VAL A 38 11.11 -26.39 -1.18
C VAL A 38 12.56 -26.04 -1.50
N GLU A 39 13.38 -27.04 -1.85
CA GLU A 39 14.77 -26.85 -2.21
C GLU A 39 14.91 -26.07 -3.53
N LEU A 40 14.10 -26.42 -4.55
CA LEU A 40 14.09 -25.74 -5.85
C LEU A 40 13.61 -24.28 -5.74
N ALA A 41 12.57 -24.02 -4.94
CA ALA A 41 12.08 -22.66 -4.70
C ALA A 41 13.14 -21.78 -4.02
N SER A 42 13.96 -22.34 -3.12
CA SER A 42 15.07 -21.62 -2.49
C SER A 42 16.22 -21.31 -3.45
N LEU A 43 16.46 -22.18 -4.44
CA LEU A 43 17.50 -22.02 -5.47
C LEU A 43 17.17 -20.90 -6.49
N TYR A 44 15.88 -20.59 -6.69
CA TYR A 44 15.40 -19.50 -7.55
C TYR A 44 15.02 -18.23 -6.77
N ALA A 45 15.02 -18.28 -5.44
CA ALA A 45 14.76 -17.10 -4.63
C ALA A 45 15.94 -16.12 -4.81
N GLY A 46 15.66 -14.91 -5.29
CA GLY A 46 16.63 -13.82 -5.30
C GLY A 46 17.17 -13.53 -3.89
N PRO A 47 18.17 -12.65 -3.76
CA PRO A 47 18.73 -12.30 -2.45
C PRO A 47 17.63 -11.88 -1.48
N GLU A 48 17.76 -12.27 -0.22
CA GLU A 48 16.80 -11.89 0.83
C GLU A 48 16.71 -10.36 0.93
N GLN A 49 15.50 -9.83 0.84
CA GLN A 49 15.18 -8.40 0.88
C GLN A 49 14.64 -8.04 2.27
N ARG A 50 15.36 -7.19 2.99
CA ARG A 50 14.95 -6.65 4.29
C ARG A 50 14.46 -5.22 4.14
N ILE A 51 13.28 -4.94 4.68
CA ILE A 51 12.66 -3.62 4.59
C ILE A 51 12.92 -2.88 5.89
N GLY A 52 13.51 -1.68 5.78
CA GLY A 52 13.68 -0.79 6.93
C GLY A 52 12.37 -0.10 7.28
N GLN A 53 12.08 0.07 8.56
CA GLN A 53 10.98 0.90 9.04
C GLN A 53 11.53 1.90 10.04
N LEU A 54 11.34 3.19 9.75
CA LEU A 54 11.68 4.24 10.70
C LEU A 54 10.82 4.10 11.97
N ALA A 55 11.48 4.02 13.12
CA ALA A 55 10.86 3.84 14.43
C ALA A 55 11.70 4.56 15.50
N PRO A 56 11.61 5.91 15.59
CA PRO A 56 12.46 6.68 16.48
C PRO A 56 12.37 6.24 17.95
N THR A 57 13.47 6.43 18.68
CA THR A 57 13.59 6.02 20.08
C THR A 57 12.44 6.57 20.92
N GLY A 58 11.79 5.70 21.71
CA GLY A 58 10.62 6.05 22.52
C GLY A 58 9.28 6.03 21.76
N ARG A 59 9.28 5.93 20.42
CA ARG A 59 8.07 5.80 19.58
C ARG A 59 7.84 4.37 19.09
N THR A 60 8.78 3.44 19.28
CA THR A 60 8.69 2.05 18.80
C THR A 60 7.40 1.34 19.23
N LEU A 61 6.89 1.60 20.44
CA LEU A 61 5.63 1.03 20.95
C LEU A 61 4.38 1.83 20.56
N TYR A 62 4.54 3.03 20.00
CA TYR A 62 3.46 3.99 19.69
C TYR A 62 3.45 4.38 18.20
N ARG A 63 3.96 3.50 17.33
CA ARG A 63 3.95 3.74 15.88
C ARG A 63 2.53 3.79 15.35
N ASN A 64 2.31 4.65 14.37
CA ASN A 64 1.07 4.68 13.61
C ASN A 64 0.97 3.41 12.78
N TYR A 65 -0.18 2.72 12.89
CA TYR A 65 -0.46 1.49 12.16
C TYR A 65 0.64 0.42 12.29
N PRO A 66 0.96 -0.06 13.51
CA PRO A 66 2.14 -0.90 13.74
C PRO A 66 2.10 -2.24 12.98
N ASN A 67 0.91 -2.75 12.65
CA ASN A 67 0.71 -3.98 11.90
C ASN A 67 0.57 -3.77 10.39
N ALA A 68 0.55 -2.53 9.89
CA ALA A 68 0.34 -2.23 8.47
C ALA A 68 1.46 -2.76 7.59
N LEU A 69 2.69 -2.32 7.82
CA LEU A 69 3.83 -2.76 7.01
C LEU A 69 4.04 -4.29 7.11
N PRO A 70 4.11 -4.93 8.29
CA PRO A 70 4.22 -6.39 8.37
C PRO A 70 3.10 -7.14 7.63
N SER A 71 1.88 -6.62 7.63
CA SER A 71 0.75 -7.20 6.89
C SER A 71 0.92 -7.06 5.38
N LEU A 72 1.37 -5.90 4.89
CA LEU A 72 1.70 -5.71 3.48
C LEU A 72 2.83 -6.63 3.04
N LEU A 73 3.91 -6.74 3.82
CA LEU A 73 5.05 -7.62 3.49
C LEU A 73 4.64 -9.10 3.45
N ARG A 74 3.76 -9.55 4.36
CA ARG A 74 3.16 -10.89 4.30
C ARG A 74 2.36 -11.10 3.02
N HIS A 75 1.56 -10.12 2.61
CA HIS A 75 0.82 -10.19 1.34
C HIS A 75 1.75 -10.28 0.14
N ILE A 76 2.79 -9.45 0.07
CA ILE A 76 3.79 -9.47 -1.01
C ILE A 76 4.47 -10.83 -1.07
N LYS A 77 4.97 -11.33 0.07
CA LYS A 77 5.59 -12.67 0.16
C LYS A 77 4.68 -13.79 -0.34
N ALA A 78 3.38 -13.66 -0.09
CA ALA A 78 2.39 -14.67 -0.50
C ALA A 78 1.94 -14.54 -1.97
N LYS A 79 2.13 -13.38 -2.61
CA LYS A 79 1.59 -13.08 -3.94
C LYS A 79 2.64 -12.87 -5.03
N THR A 80 3.89 -12.64 -4.65
CA THR A 80 4.99 -12.40 -5.59
C THR A 80 6.12 -13.38 -5.35
N THR A 81 7.12 -13.37 -6.23
CA THR A 81 8.36 -14.13 -6.08
C THR A 81 9.44 -13.35 -5.33
N CYS A 82 9.13 -12.16 -4.80
CA CYS A 82 10.09 -11.35 -4.04
C CYS A 82 10.47 -12.08 -2.75
N ASN A 83 11.76 -12.36 -2.57
CA ASN A 83 12.28 -12.99 -1.35
C ASN A 83 12.34 -11.99 -0.19
N ILE A 84 11.17 -11.61 0.34
CA ILE A 84 11.04 -10.56 1.34
C ILE A 84 10.93 -11.12 2.77
N VAL A 85 11.61 -10.47 3.71
CA VAL A 85 11.43 -10.71 5.14
C VAL A 85 10.23 -9.89 5.61
N THR A 86 9.29 -10.54 6.30
CA THR A 86 8.03 -9.91 6.72
C THR A 86 8.14 -9.10 8.01
N GLU A 87 9.23 -9.30 8.76
CA GLU A 87 9.57 -8.49 9.92
C GLU A 87 10.49 -7.34 9.47
N PRO A 88 10.03 -6.08 9.56
CA PRO A 88 10.85 -4.95 9.18
C PRO A 88 12.02 -4.72 10.14
N VAL A 89 13.13 -4.24 9.60
CA VAL A 89 14.27 -3.78 10.39
C VAL A 89 13.92 -2.41 10.95
N MET A 90 13.76 -2.31 12.26
CA MET A 90 13.50 -1.03 12.93
C MET A 90 14.76 -0.16 12.86
N LEU A 91 14.61 1.05 12.33
CA LEU A 91 15.68 2.05 12.22
C LEU A 91 15.37 3.20 13.17
N GLU A 92 16.32 3.58 14.03
CA GLU A 92 16.12 4.69 14.96
C GLU A 92 15.99 6.04 14.25
N ASP A 93 16.85 6.26 13.26
CA ASP A 93 16.86 7.47 12.43
C ASP A 93 17.45 7.20 11.03
N PHE A 94 17.65 8.25 10.22
CA PHE A 94 18.22 8.13 8.87
C PHE A 94 19.76 8.08 8.84
N SER A 95 20.42 7.92 9.99
CA SER A 95 21.85 7.67 10.14
C SER A 95 22.17 6.26 10.65
N ASP A 96 21.13 5.48 10.97
CA ASP A 96 21.26 4.09 11.41
C ASP A 96 22.05 3.25 10.38
N PRO A 97 23.18 2.62 10.76
CA PRO A 97 23.98 1.80 9.86
C PRO A 97 23.23 0.66 9.19
N ALA A 98 22.17 0.12 9.82
CA ALA A 98 21.35 -0.96 9.26
C ALA A 98 20.60 -0.53 8.00
N MET A 99 20.39 0.77 7.80
CA MET A 99 19.86 1.34 6.56
C MET A 99 20.62 0.85 5.32
N ALA A 100 21.94 0.66 5.43
CA ALA A 100 22.76 0.25 4.29
C ALA A 100 22.39 -1.13 3.73
N ASN A 101 21.76 -1.97 4.54
CA ASN A 101 21.36 -3.34 4.21
C ASN A 101 19.87 -3.46 3.82
N CYS A 102 19.14 -2.34 3.81
CA CYS A 102 17.72 -2.31 3.46
C CYS A 102 17.56 -1.58 2.12
N PRO A 103 17.21 -2.24 1.00
CA PRO A 103 17.01 -1.55 -0.28
C PRO A 103 15.80 -0.59 -0.29
N PHE A 104 14.89 -0.77 0.67
CA PHE A 104 13.70 0.04 0.85
C PHE A 104 13.54 0.43 2.31
N ILE A 105 13.22 1.70 2.55
CA ILE A 105 12.84 2.21 3.86
C ILE A 105 11.42 2.75 3.79
N TYR A 106 10.59 2.30 4.72
CA TYR A 106 9.28 2.86 5.01
C TYR A 106 9.38 3.83 6.19
N ALA A 107 8.73 4.99 6.08
CA ALA A 107 8.48 5.88 7.20
C ALA A 107 7.02 6.34 7.15
N ASN A 108 6.33 6.35 8.30
CA ASN A 108 5.11 7.12 8.43
C ASN A 108 5.48 8.54 8.89
N PHE A 109 4.90 9.57 8.25
CA PHE A 109 5.19 10.97 8.55
C PHE A 109 5.07 11.32 10.04
N ALA A 110 4.06 10.79 10.72
CA ALA A 110 3.73 11.12 12.12
C ALA A 110 4.54 10.30 13.16
N ASP A 111 5.28 9.27 12.74
CA ASP A 111 6.17 8.52 13.63
C ASP A 111 7.44 9.30 13.98
N ARG A 112 7.76 10.32 13.18
CA ARG A 112 8.87 11.24 13.41
C ARG A 112 8.34 12.64 13.75
N GLY A 113 8.75 13.16 14.91
CA GLY A 113 8.28 14.47 15.39
C GLY A 113 8.80 15.66 14.59
N GLU A 114 10.07 15.62 14.17
CA GLU A 114 10.71 16.70 13.43
C GLU A 114 11.41 16.16 12.19
N TRP A 115 11.11 16.74 11.03
CA TRP A 115 11.73 16.38 9.74
C TRP A 115 12.98 17.21 9.42
N GLN A 116 13.54 17.93 10.40
CA GLN A 116 14.87 18.51 10.28
C GLN A 116 15.91 17.38 10.45
N PHE A 117 16.71 17.13 9.42
CA PHE A 117 17.77 16.13 9.48
C PHE A 117 19.02 16.70 10.14
N SER A 118 19.70 15.87 10.93
CA SER A 118 21.05 16.13 11.42
C SER A 118 22.08 16.01 10.30
N GLU A 119 23.31 16.48 10.52
CA GLU A 119 24.40 16.34 9.55
C GLU A 119 24.70 14.87 9.21
N ALA A 120 24.65 13.99 10.22
CA ALA A 120 24.87 12.55 10.06
C ALA A 120 23.77 11.89 9.21
N GLU A 121 22.51 12.29 9.41
CA GLU A 121 21.39 11.83 8.59
C GLU A 121 21.50 12.34 7.16
N ILE A 122 21.86 13.61 6.95
CA ILE A 122 22.06 14.18 5.61
C ILE A 122 23.15 13.40 4.85
N GLU A 123 24.30 13.15 5.49
CA GLU A 123 25.39 12.39 4.88
C GLU A 123 24.96 10.96 4.54
N SER A 124 24.27 10.29 5.47
CA SER A 124 23.82 8.91 5.31
C SER A 124 22.74 8.78 4.24
N LEU A 125 21.75 9.69 4.20
CA LEU A 125 20.73 9.77 3.17
C LEU A 125 21.33 10.00 1.79
N ARG A 126 22.31 10.91 1.66
CA ARG A 126 23.01 11.13 0.39
C ARG A 126 23.66 9.85 -0.10
N LYS A 127 24.41 9.16 0.76
CA LYS A 127 25.08 7.88 0.41
C LYS A 127 24.07 6.80 0.04
N TYR A 128 23.03 6.63 0.86
CA TYR A 128 21.99 5.61 0.68
C TYR A 128 21.23 5.81 -0.64
N LEU A 129 20.70 7.01 -0.87
CA LEU A 129 19.94 7.34 -2.07
C LEU A 129 20.86 7.34 -3.31
N THR A 130 22.11 7.79 -3.22
CA THR A 130 23.01 7.72 -4.39
C THR A 130 23.35 6.28 -4.79
N ARG A 131 23.36 5.33 -3.86
CA ARG A 131 23.63 3.91 -4.14
C ARG A 131 22.42 3.14 -4.72
N GLY A 132 21.25 3.75 -4.80
CA GLY A 132 20.05 3.09 -5.30
C GLY A 132 18.97 2.85 -4.25
N GLY A 133 19.20 3.24 -3.00
CA GLY A 133 18.19 3.12 -1.95
C GLY A 133 16.88 3.83 -2.30
N PHE A 134 15.77 3.29 -1.80
CA PHE A 134 14.43 3.84 -1.95
C PHE A 134 13.86 4.21 -0.58
N ILE A 135 13.22 5.38 -0.47
CA ILE A 135 12.46 5.78 0.72
C ILE A 135 11.01 6.02 0.32
N TYR A 136 10.09 5.39 1.03
CA TYR A 136 8.66 5.70 0.97
C TYR A 136 8.21 6.35 2.26
N ILE A 137 7.64 7.55 2.16
CA ILE A 137 7.10 8.31 3.28
C ILE A 137 5.58 8.35 3.14
N ASP A 138 4.91 7.50 3.91
CA ASP A 138 3.46 7.49 4.02
C ASP A 138 2.95 8.70 4.80
N ALA A 139 1.79 9.23 4.40
CA ALA A 139 1.27 10.53 4.84
C ALA A 139 2.23 11.72 4.64
N GLY A 140 3.23 11.58 3.75
CA GLY A 140 4.15 12.65 3.35
C GLY A 140 3.51 13.72 2.44
N ILE A 141 2.27 13.50 2.00
CA ILE A 141 1.37 14.51 1.42
C ILE A 141 0.20 14.68 2.38
N THR A 142 0.02 15.88 2.93
CA THR A 142 -1.13 16.21 3.76
C THR A 142 -1.77 17.50 3.24
N ALA A 143 -3.05 17.42 2.85
CA ALA A 143 -3.79 18.59 2.39
C ALA A 143 -3.76 19.71 3.43
N SER A 144 -3.67 20.96 2.97
CA SER A 144 -3.53 22.15 3.81
C SER A 144 -4.50 22.19 4.99
N PHE A 145 -5.77 21.83 4.78
CA PHE A 145 -6.79 21.80 5.83
C PHE A 145 -6.60 20.71 6.90
N LEU A 146 -5.74 19.72 6.67
CA LEU A 146 -5.44 18.65 7.62
C LEU A 146 -4.13 18.90 8.40
N ARG A 147 -3.29 19.85 7.97
CA ARG A 147 -1.94 20.03 8.53
C ARG A 147 -1.94 20.51 9.98
N GLU A 148 -2.93 21.31 10.36
CA GLU A 148 -3.11 21.78 11.75
C GLU A 148 -3.69 20.69 12.67
N HIS A 149 -4.11 19.55 12.10
CA HIS A 149 -4.75 18.42 12.77
C HIS A 149 -4.06 17.11 12.39
N PRO A 150 -2.82 16.85 12.87
CA PRO A 150 -2.05 15.68 12.49
C PRO A 150 -2.78 14.36 12.78
N GLU A 151 -3.62 14.31 13.82
CA GLU A 151 -4.51 13.19 14.10
C GLU A 151 -5.49 12.91 12.95
N LEU A 152 -6.01 13.96 12.30
CA LEU A 152 -6.90 13.83 11.16
C LEU A 152 -6.12 13.47 9.89
N GLY A 153 -4.91 14.01 9.70
CA GLY A 153 -4.03 13.68 8.57
C GLY A 153 -3.64 12.20 8.52
N GLN A 154 -3.64 11.51 9.66
CA GLN A 154 -3.42 10.06 9.75
C GLN A 154 -4.66 9.21 9.48
N HIS A 155 -5.86 9.79 9.42
CA HIS A 155 -7.12 9.05 9.21
C HIS A 155 -7.92 9.52 7.98
N HIS A 156 -7.56 10.67 7.40
CA HIS A 156 -8.25 11.27 6.28
C HIS A 156 -7.27 11.60 5.16
N SER A 157 -7.42 10.94 4.01
CA SER A 157 -6.69 11.33 2.80
C SER A 157 -7.50 12.35 1.98
N TYR A 158 -6.82 13.33 1.40
CA TYR A 158 -7.33 14.16 0.30
C TYR A 158 -6.31 14.15 -0.84
N ALA A 159 -6.78 14.22 -2.08
CA ALA A 159 -5.92 14.26 -3.25
C ALA A 159 -5.26 15.65 -3.36
N GLU A 160 -4.10 15.79 -2.74
CA GLU A 160 -3.15 16.88 -2.99
C GLU A 160 -1.92 16.28 -3.66
N TRP A 161 -1.38 16.94 -4.68
CA TRP A 161 -0.29 16.42 -5.51
C TRP A 161 1.09 16.96 -5.12
N GLU A 162 1.19 17.54 -3.92
CA GLU A 162 2.40 18.16 -3.42
C GLU A 162 2.84 17.56 -2.09
N ALA A 163 4.14 17.25 -1.99
CA ALA A 163 4.76 16.89 -0.71
C ALA A 163 4.55 17.98 0.35
N SER A 164 4.38 17.57 1.61
CA SER A 164 4.26 18.50 2.74
C SER A 164 5.51 19.40 2.84
N PRO A 165 5.37 20.68 3.25
CA PRO A 165 6.48 21.63 3.32
C PRO A 165 7.69 21.14 4.11
N GLU A 166 7.46 20.39 5.18
CA GLU A 166 8.48 19.80 6.06
C GLU A 166 9.33 18.79 5.27
N ILE A 167 8.71 17.91 4.49
CA ILE A 167 9.40 16.93 3.64
C ILE A 167 10.17 17.62 2.52
N LYS A 168 9.57 18.63 1.87
CA LYS A 168 10.25 19.42 0.84
C LYS A 168 11.53 20.06 1.40
N THR A 169 11.43 20.71 2.55
CA THR A 169 12.56 21.37 3.23
C THR A 169 13.63 20.37 3.64
N ALA A 170 13.23 19.24 4.25
CA ALA A 170 14.12 18.19 4.71
C ALA A 170 14.99 17.63 3.57
N PHE A 171 14.38 17.27 2.44
CA PHE A 171 15.11 16.70 1.31
C PHE A 171 15.83 17.74 0.46
N GLN A 172 15.45 19.03 0.54
CA GLN A 172 16.26 20.10 -0.05
C GLN A 172 17.61 20.25 0.66
N ALA A 173 17.69 19.99 1.97
CA ALA A 173 18.97 19.93 2.67
C ALA A 173 19.84 18.76 2.19
N VAL A 174 19.23 17.62 1.84
CA VAL A 174 19.94 16.44 1.29
C VAL A 174 20.39 16.70 -0.15
N PHE A 175 19.50 17.17 -1.02
CA PHE A 175 19.80 17.45 -2.43
C PHE A 175 19.28 18.83 -2.85
N PRO A 176 20.08 19.91 -2.69
CA PRO A 176 19.62 21.29 -2.92
C PRO A 176 19.10 21.60 -4.33
N GLY A 177 19.52 20.83 -5.33
CA GLY A 177 19.11 20.98 -6.73
C GLY A 177 17.92 20.13 -7.16
N LEU A 178 17.34 19.32 -6.26
CA LEU A 178 16.22 18.44 -6.57
C LEU A 178 14.95 18.91 -5.87
N THR A 179 13.81 18.71 -6.54
CA THR A 179 12.49 19.03 -6.00
C THR A 179 11.53 17.87 -6.23
N PHE A 180 10.56 17.72 -5.33
CA PHE A 180 9.49 16.75 -5.52
C PHE A 180 8.62 17.15 -6.71
N GLN A 181 8.28 16.18 -7.55
CA GLN A 181 7.40 16.34 -8.70
C GLN A 181 6.18 15.42 -8.54
N PRO A 182 4.97 15.89 -8.88
CA PRO A 182 3.79 15.04 -8.95
C PRO A 182 4.04 13.83 -9.86
N LEU A 183 3.61 12.65 -9.41
CA LEU A 183 3.71 11.43 -10.21
C LEU A 183 2.56 11.42 -11.22
N LYS A 184 2.86 11.23 -12.51
CA LYS A 184 1.79 11.10 -13.51
C LYS A 184 1.03 9.79 -13.27
N ARG A 185 -0.28 9.78 -13.52
CA ARG A 185 -1.09 8.55 -13.48
C ARG A 185 -0.57 7.41 -14.37
N SER A 186 0.14 7.74 -15.45
CA SER A 186 0.79 6.78 -16.34
C SER A 186 2.14 6.26 -15.84
N ASP A 187 2.61 6.65 -14.65
CA ASP A 187 3.91 6.23 -14.14
C ASP A 187 3.95 4.70 -13.96
N PRO A 188 5.02 4.02 -14.40
CA PRO A 188 5.15 2.56 -14.27
C PRO A 188 4.99 2.04 -12.83
N LEU A 189 5.22 2.88 -11.82
CA LEU A 189 4.95 2.52 -10.43
C LEU A 189 3.52 1.99 -10.24
N PHE A 190 2.51 2.63 -10.84
CA PHE A 190 1.10 2.22 -10.63
C PHE A 190 0.73 0.90 -11.28
N THR A 191 1.60 0.33 -12.13
CA THR A 191 1.35 -0.91 -12.87
C THR A 191 2.44 -1.96 -12.66
N ALA A 192 3.32 -1.76 -11.67
CA ALA A 192 4.50 -2.61 -11.44
C ALA A 192 4.17 -4.08 -11.15
N PHE A 193 3.01 -4.37 -10.55
CA PHE A 193 2.54 -5.75 -10.32
C PHE A 193 1.03 -5.91 -10.59
N TYR A 194 0.19 -5.17 -9.86
CA TYR A 194 -1.24 -5.06 -10.13
C TYR A 194 -1.51 -3.93 -11.11
N GLN A 195 -2.53 -4.10 -11.96
CA GLN A 195 -2.99 -3.10 -12.91
C GLN A 195 -4.47 -2.79 -12.67
N GLY A 196 -4.85 -1.52 -12.77
CA GLY A 196 -6.23 -1.07 -12.58
C GLY A 196 -6.74 -1.20 -11.15
N LEU A 197 -8.05 -0.98 -11.00
CA LEU A 197 -8.74 -1.07 -9.71
C LEU A 197 -8.99 -2.52 -9.28
N PRO A 198 -9.18 -2.77 -7.96
CA PRO A 198 -9.90 -3.95 -7.49
C PRO A 198 -11.31 -4.02 -8.08
N ASP A 199 -12.00 -5.14 -7.88
CA ASP A 199 -13.39 -5.29 -8.30
C ASP A 199 -14.29 -4.22 -7.64
N THR A 200 -14.90 -3.37 -8.46
CA THR A 200 -15.80 -2.27 -8.06
C THR A 200 -17.28 -2.68 -8.10
N SER A 201 -17.60 -3.93 -8.47
CA SER A 201 -18.98 -4.38 -8.70
C SER A 201 -19.88 -4.27 -7.46
N LEU A 202 -19.29 -4.39 -6.27
CA LEU A 202 -20.00 -4.31 -4.98
C LEU A 202 -20.13 -2.89 -4.43
N LEU A 203 -19.50 -1.89 -5.06
CA LEU A 203 -19.64 -0.49 -4.63
C LEU A 203 -21.01 0.07 -5.06
N PRO A 204 -21.64 0.93 -4.23
CA PRO A 204 -22.82 1.69 -4.65
C PRO A 204 -22.53 2.49 -5.92
N ASP A 205 -23.52 2.66 -6.81
CA ASP A 205 -23.32 3.27 -8.14
C ASP A 205 -22.59 4.62 -8.10
N THR A 206 -23.00 5.52 -7.20
CA THR A 206 -22.37 6.85 -7.04
C THR A 206 -20.93 6.74 -6.55
N VAL A 207 -20.66 5.78 -5.65
CA VAL A 207 -19.33 5.49 -5.11
C VAL A 207 -18.42 4.89 -6.17
N ARG A 208 -18.92 3.92 -6.93
CA ARG A 208 -18.22 3.29 -8.04
C ARG A 208 -17.83 4.31 -9.10
N ALA A 209 -18.80 5.06 -9.62
CA ALA A 209 -18.56 6.03 -10.68
C ALA A 209 -17.50 7.07 -10.27
N TYR A 210 -17.63 7.62 -9.06
CA TYR A 210 -16.65 8.58 -8.55
C TYR A 210 -15.26 7.95 -8.34
N THR A 211 -15.22 6.71 -7.84
CA THR A 211 -13.97 5.97 -7.64
C THR A 211 -13.21 5.77 -8.95
N GLU A 212 -13.92 5.29 -9.97
CA GLU A 212 -13.36 4.93 -11.27
C GLU A 212 -12.98 6.14 -12.12
N GLN A 213 -13.72 7.25 -12.02
CA GLN A 213 -13.57 8.36 -12.95
C GLN A 213 -12.76 9.52 -12.36
N GLU A 214 -12.85 9.74 -11.04
CA GLU A 214 -12.30 10.93 -10.41
C GLU A 214 -11.27 10.60 -9.33
N LYS A 215 -11.65 9.74 -8.37
CA LYS A 215 -10.86 9.47 -7.18
C LYS A 215 -9.56 8.74 -7.52
N TRP A 216 -9.67 7.57 -8.14
CA TRP A 216 -8.56 6.63 -8.42
C TRP A 216 -8.66 6.00 -9.82
N PRO A 217 -8.80 6.80 -10.89
CA PRO A 217 -8.89 6.25 -12.23
C PRO A 217 -7.64 5.41 -12.55
N ASP A 218 -7.89 4.30 -13.24
CA ASP A 218 -6.89 3.28 -13.58
C ASP A 218 -6.09 2.72 -12.38
N GLY A 219 -6.61 2.83 -11.16
CA GLY A 219 -5.94 2.34 -9.95
C GLY A 219 -4.82 3.26 -9.46
N THR A 220 -4.85 4.53 -9.85
CA THR A 220 -3.84 5.52 -9.48
C THR A 220 -4.15 6.23 -8.17
N TYR A 221 -3.14 6.85 -7.57
CA TYR A 221 -3.26 7.60 -6.33
C TYR A 221 -2.44 8.87 -6.38
N SER A 222 -2.80 9.86 -5.57
CA SER A 222 -1.95 11.05 -5.46
C SER A 222 -0.59 10.68 -4.88
N ALA A 223 0.46 11.07 -5.58
CA ALA A 223 1.83 10.81 -5.18
C ALA A 223 2.76 11.91 -5.72
N ALA A 224 3.85 12.15 -5.01
CA ALA A 224 4.95 12.97 -5.50
C ALA A 224 6.28 12.25 -5.25
N ALA A 225 7.25 12.48 -6.13
CA ALA A 225 8.53 11.80 -6.08
C ALA A 225 9.69 12.79 -6.22
N LEU A 226 10.74 12.56 -5.43
CA LEU A 226 12.07 13.10 -5.68
C LEU A 226 12.82 12.10 -6.55
N ARG A 227 13.23 12.51 -7.75
CA ARG A 227 13.96 11.65 -8.68
C ARG A 227 15.45 11.93 -8.63
N LEU A 228 16.26 10.87 -8.52
CA LEU A 228 17.72 10.93 -8.60
C LEU A 228 18.15 10.04 -9.76
N GLN A 229 18.90 10.59 -10.73
CA GLN A 229 19.34 9.83 -11.91
C GLN A 229 18.19 9.16 -12.68
N GLY A 230 17.03 9.82 -12.76
CA GLY A 230 15.86 9.33 -13.51
C GLY A 230 14.95 8.37 -12.74
N ARG A 231 15.45 7.65 -11.71
CA ARG A 231 14.65 6.77 -10.85
C ARG A 231 13.98 7.52 -9.71
N ILE A 232 12.90 6.95 -9.16
CA ILE A 232 12.29 7.44 -7.91
C ILE A 232 13.25 7.10 -6.77
N ALA A 233 13.72 8.12 -6.05
CA ALA A 233 14.57 7.95 -4.87
C ALA A 233 13.77 8.08 -3.58
N VAL A 234 12.83 9.03 -3.56
CA VAL A 234 11.91 9.26 -2.44
C VAL A 234 10.50 9.37 -2.99
N LEU A 235 9.57 8.61 -2.45
CA LEU A 235 8.15 8.67 -2.77
C LEU A 235 7.38 9.17 -1.55
N VAL A 236 6.41 10.06 -1.77
CA VAL A 236 5.44 10.48 -0.77
C VAL A 236 4.02 10.27 -1.29
N THR A 237 3.10 9.93 -0.40
CA THR A 237 1.66 9.84 -0.68
C THR A 237 0.86 10.46 0.46
N PRO A 238 -0.45 10.72 0.29
CA PRO A 238 -1.37 10.78 1.41
C PRO A 238 -1.35 9.46 2.20
N ILE A 239 -1.99 9.43 3.37
CA ILE A 239 -2.06 8.21 4.19
C ILE A 239 -2.56 7.00 3.37
N VAL A 240 -1.80 5.91 3.42
CA VAL A 240 -2.09 4.61 2.79
C VAL A 240 -2.07 3.49 3.84
N ALA A 241 -1.22 3.55 4.88
CA ALA A 241 -1.06 2.48 5.86
C ALA A 241 -2.34 2.10 6.61
N MET A 242 -3.30 3.02 6.68
CA MET A 242 -4.66 2.73 7.18
C MET A 242 -5.31 1.55 6.45
N GLY A 243 -4.90 1.26 5.21
CA GLY A 243 -5.41 0.18 4.38
C GLY A 243 -4.72 -1.18 4.52
N TRP A 244 -3.64 -1.32 5.29
CA TRP A 244 -2.83 -2.54 5.29
C TRP A 244 -2.92 -3.38 6.57
N GLY A 245 -3.24 -2.76 7.71
CA GLY A 245 -3.19 -3.40 9.02
C GLY A 245 -4.16 -4.56 9.17
N LYS A 246 -3.63 -5.75 9.47
CA LYS A 246 -4.40 -6.92 9.90
C LYS A 246 -3.97 -7.40 11.27
N ASN A 247 -4.95 -7.70 12.11
CA ASN A 247 -4.70 -8.28 13.44
C ASN A 247 -4.26 -9.75 13.34
N SER A 248 -4.02 -10.39 14.50
CA SER A 248 -3.60 -11.79 14.59
C SER A 248 -4.62 -12.79 14.00
N LEU A 249 -5.91 -12.41 13.94
CA LEU A 249 -7.01 -13.18 13.36
C LEU A 249 -7.19 -12.91 11.85
N GLN A 250 -6.26 -12.19 11.21
CA GLN A 250 -6.31 -11.82 9.79
C GLN A 250 -7.49 -10.91 9.41
N GLN A 251 -8.09 -10.22 10.38
CA GLN A 251 -9.12 -9.22 10.15
C GLN A 251 -8.49 -7.84 10.01
N TRP A 252 -9.10 -6.97 9.19
CA TRP A 252 -8.70 -5.58 9.05
C TRP A 252 -8.81 -4.84 10.38
N GLU A 253 -7.82 -4.02 10.70
CA GLU A 253 -7.79 -3.25 11.95
C GLU A 253 -8.55 -1.93 11.87
N THR A 254 -8.82 -1.45 10.66
CA THR A 254 -9.50 -0.19 10.41
C THR A 254 -10.80 -0.43 9.65
N THR A 255 -11.66 0.58 9.65
CA THR A 255 -12.81 0.66 8.76
C THR A 255 -12.66 1.94 7.95
N ILE A 256 -12.61 1.81 6.62
CA ILE A 256 -12.34 2.91 5.71
C ILE A 256 -13.65 3.37 5.08
N GLN A 257 -13.91 4.66 5.19
CA GLN A 257 -15.07 5.31 4.59
C GLN A 257 -14.63 6.21 3.44
N PHE A 258 -15.51 6.37 2.45
CA PHE A 258 -15.25 7.22 1.31
C PHE A 258 -15.93 8.57 1.48
N ARG A 259 -15.15 9.60 1.18
CA ARG A 259 -15.66 10.92 0.93
C ARG A 259 -15.69 11.19 -0.57
N ILE A 260 -16.83 11.64 -1.07
CA ILE A 260 -17.14 11.84 -2.50
C ILE A 260 -17.57 13.29 -2.72
N LEU A 261 -17.11 13.92 -3.81
CA LEU A 261 -17.64 15.20 -4.26
C LEU A 261 -18.83 14.98 -5.19
N GLU A 262 -20.00 15.43 -4.76
CA GLU A 262 -21.23 15.35 -5.55
C GLU A 262 -21.64 16.71 -6.09
N GLY A 263 -21.96 16.73 -7.39
CA GLY A 263 -22.64 17.86 -8.02
C GLY A 263 -24.15 17.65 -8.01
N THR A 264 -24.91 18.73 -7.81
CA THR A 264 -26.37 18.73 -7.98
C THR A 264 -26.79 20.08 -8.54
N ALA A 265 -27.82 20.09 -9.39
CA ALA A 265 -28.32 21.33 -9.99
C ALA A 265 -28.72 22.34 -8.91
N GLY A 266 -28.28 23.59 -9.04
CA GLY A 266 -28.61 24.68 -8.14
C GLY A 266 -27.56 24.95 -7.05
N LEU A 267 -26.56 24.07 -6.86
CA LEU A 267 -25.47 24.32 -5.92
C LEU A 267 -24.67 25.57 -6.29
N GLU A 268 -24.49 25.83 -7.58
CA GLU A 268 -23.81 27.01 -8.13
C GLU A 268 -24.50 28.33 -7.78
N LYS A 269 -25.80 28.29 -7.42
CA LYS A 269 -26.55 29.48 -6.95
C LYS A 269 -26.56 29.58 -5.42
N LEU A 270 -26.63 28.42 -4.75
CA LEU A 270 -26.82 28.34 -3.30
C LEU A 270 -25.52 28.51 -2.52
N LEU A 271 -24.44 27.81 -2.92
CA LEU A 271 -23.21 27.76 -2.14
C LEU A 271 -22.39 29.07 -2.12
N PRO A 272 -22.34 29.89 -3.19
CA PRO A 272 -21.61 31.17 -3.14
C PRO A 272 -22.17 32.16 -2.11
N THR A 273 -23.47 32.06 -1.80
CA THR A 273 -24.18 32.97 -0.89
C THR A 273 -24.55 32.30 0.45
N ALA A 274 -24.20 31.04 0.63
CA ALA A 274 -24.48 30.31 1.86
C ALA A 274 -23.78 30.99 3.05
N ALA A 275 -24.52 31.16 4.15
CA ALA A 275 -23.95 31.64 5.40
C ALA A 275 -22.89 30.64 5.88
N TYR A 276 -21.62 31.01 5.75
CA TYR A 276 -20.48 30.15 6.04
C TYR A 276 -19.43 30.91 6.84
N SER A 277 -19.09 30.37 8.01
CA SER A 277 -18.13 30.93 8.95
C SER A 277 -16.88 30.06 9.16
N GLY A 278 -16.76 28.97 8.40
CA GLY A 278 -15.63 28.05 8.51
C GLY A 278 -14.37 28.52 7.78
N PRO A 279 -13.23 27.84 8.00
CA PRO A 279 -11.98 28.11 7.31
C PRO A 279 -11.97 27.58 5.86
N ARG A 280 -11.35 28.35 4.96
CA ARG A 280 -11.19 27.99 3.55
C ARG A 280 -9.74 27.66 3.25
N PHE A 281 -9.53 26.66 2.41
CA PHE A 281 -8.20 26.17 2.09
C PHE A 281 -8.06 25.95 0.58
N GLU A 282 -6.93 26.35 0.02
CA GLU A 282 -6.57 25.98 -1.36
C GLU A 282 -5.87 24.63 -1.36
N VAL A 283 -6.26 23.77 -2.30
CA VAL A 283 -5.62 22.47 -2.56
C VAL A 283 -5.30 22.35 -4.05
N VAL A 284 -4.11 21.86 -4.36
CA VAL A 284 -3.61 21.74 -5.74
C VAL A 284 -4.05 20.43 -6.38
N ARG A 285 -4.67 20.53 -7.56
CA ARG A 285 -5.10 19.40 -8.42
C ARG A 285 -3.94 18.83 -9.23
N GLU A 286 -4.17 17.69 -9.86
CA GLU A 286 -3.19 17.04 -10.74
C GLU A 286 -2.80 17.94 -11.93
N ASP A 287 -3.77 18.66 -12.49
CA ASP A 287 -3.58 19.57 -13.64
C ASP A 287 -2.99 20.94 -13.26
N GLY A 288 -2.63 21.13 -11.98
CA GLY A 288 -2.14 22.40 -11.44
C GLY A 288 -3.24 23.43 -11.15
N GLY A 289 -4.51 23.11 -11.43
CA GLY A 289 -5.64 23.90 -10.96
C GLY A 289 -5.75 23.89 -9.44
N LYS A 290 -6.54 24.80 -8.88
CA LYS A 290 -6.77 24.91 -7.44
C LYS A 290 -8.24 24.74 -7.11
N ASP A 291 -8.53 23.86 -6.16
CA ASP A 291 -9.83 23.79 -5.52
C ASP A 291 -9.81 24.65 -4.25
N VAL A 292 -10.88 25.39 -4.01
CA VAL A 292 -11.11 26.05 -2.71
C VAL A 292 -12.05 25.17 -1.88
N ILE A 293 -11.52 24.63 -0.79
CA ILE A 293 -12.20 23.71 0.11
C ILE A 293 -12.76 24.48 1.29
N TYR A 294 -14.06 24.32 1.53
CA TYR A 294 -14.78 24.92 2.64
C TYR A 294 -14.99 23.88 3.72
N CYS A 295 -14.34 24.03 4.86
CA CYS A 295 -14.43 23.11 6.00
C CYS A 295 -15.45 23.57 7.05
N GLN A 296 -16.13 22.62 7.70
CA GLN A 296 -16.86 22.85 8.95
C GLN A 296 -15.90 22.81 10.15
N GLN A 297 -16.42 22.94 11.37
CA GLN A 297 -15.63 22.78 12.59
C GLN A 297 -14.84 21.46 12.56
N GLY A 298 -13.54 21.52 12.87
CA GLY A 298 -12.67 20.33 12.93
C GLY A 298 -12.13 19.85 11.58
N SER A 299 -11.93 20.74 10.60
CA SER A 299 -11.25 20.42 9.33
C SER A 299 -11.92 19.33 8.48
N LEU A 300 -13.23 19.16 8.67
CA LEU A 300 -14.08 18.31 7.86
C LEU A 300 -14.59 19.10 6.65
N PRO A 301 -14.18 18.77 5.42
CA PRO A 301 -14.62 19.51 4.24
C PRO A 301 -16.10 19.26 3.96
N ALA A 302 -16.81 20.34 3.65
CA ALA A 302 -18.26 20.38 3.46
C ALA A 302 -18.64 20.65 2.00
N TRP A 303 -17.95 21.57 1.33
CA TRP A 303 -18.05 21.72 -0.14
C TRP A 303 -16.74 22.22 -0.75
N ALA A 304 -16.65 22.10 -2.07
CA ALA A 304 -15.53 22.55 -2.89
C ALA A 304 -16.03 23.51 -3.96
N HIS A 305 -15.24 24.56 -4.20
CA HIS A 305 -15.31 25.39 -5.39
C HIS A 305 -14.14 25.03 -6.29
N GLU A 306 -14.45 24.44 -7.43
CA GLU A 306 -13.47 23.95 -8.40
C GLU A 306 -13.33 24.94 -9.57
N PRO A 307 -12.24 24.83 -10.38
CA PRO A 307 -12.11 25.60 -11.61
C PRO A 307 -13.34 25.48 -12.53
N GLY A 308 -13.65 26.57 -13.23
CA GLY A 308 -14.84 26.64 -14.09
C GLY A 308 -16.16 26.92 -13.34
N ASP A 309 -16.06 27.47 -12.13
CA ASP A 309 -17.19 27.82 -11.25
C ASP A 309 -18.10 26.63 -10.91
N LYS A 310 -17.48 25.46 -10.75
CA LYS A 310 -18.18 24.23 -10.39
C LYS A 310 -18.20 24.09 -8.87
N TRP A 311 -19.40 23.99 -8.32
CA TRP A 311 -19.63 23.84 -6.88
C TRP A 311 -20.15 22.45 -6.56
N ARG A 312 -19.49 21.76 -5.62
CA ARG A 312 -19.83 20.38 -5.22
C ARG A 312 -19.80 20.21 -3.71
N VAL A 313 -20.67 19.36 -3.20
CA VAL A 313 -20.72 19.03 -1.76
C VAL A 313 -19.98 17.74 -1.46
N PHE A 314 -19.34 17.67 -0.30
CA PHE A 314 -18.78 16.44 0.20
C PHE A 314 -19.86 15.58 0.86
N ARG A 315 -19.96 14.32 0.42
CA ARG A 315 -20.76 13.27 1.05
C ARG A 315 -19.87 12.16 1.56
N TYR A 316 -20.28 11.54 2.66
CA TYR A 316 -19.52 10.52 3.37
C TYR A 316 -20.30 9.20 3.31
N TYR A 317 -19.66 8.17 2.80
CA TYR A 317 -20.21 6.85 2.58
C TYR A 317 -19.38 5.82 3.33
N GLY A 318 -20.05 4.99 4.12
CA GLY A 318 -19.43 3.88 4.83
C GLY A 318 -20.26 2.62 4.69
N SER A 319 -19.61 1.53 4.29
CA SER A 319 -20.16 0.17 4.30
C SER A 319 -19.01 -0.82 4.37
N GLN A 320 -19.31 -2.10 4.62
CA GLN A 320 -18.28 -3.15 4.63
C GLN A 320 -17.63 -3.28 3.26
N GLU A 321 -18.43 -3.23 2.18
CA GLU A 321 -17.99 -3.34 0.79
C GLU A 321 -17.05 -2.19 0.41
N ILE A 322 -17.34 -0.96 0.86
CA ILE A 322 -16.47 0.20 0.65
C ILE A 322 -15.15 0.01 1.38
N SER A 323 -15.19 -0.45 2.64
CA SER A 323 -13.99 -0.67 3.43
C SER A 323 -13.12 -1.78 2.83
N ASP A 324 -13.70 -2.91 2.46
CA ASP A 324 -13.00 -4.05 1.86
C ASP A 324 -12.38 -3.69 0.51
N PHE A 325 -13.10 -2.94 -0.32
CA PHE A 325 -12.56 -2.40 -1.56
C PHE A 325 -11.36 -1.48 -1.30
N ALA A 326 -11.46 -0.57 -0.33
CA ALA A 326 -10.38 0.35 0.02
C ALA A 326 -9.12 -0.40 0.48
N HIS A 327 -9.28 -1.41 1.35
CA HIS A 327 -8.19 -2.27 1.78
C HIS A 327 -7.54 -3.01 0.61
N ALA A 328 -8.35 -3.56 -0.30
CA ALA A 328 -7.85 -4.21 -1.50
C ALA A 328 -7.05 -3.22 -2.37
N PHE A 329 -7.58 -2.02 -2.59
CA PHE A 329 -6.92 -0.96 -3.36
C PHE A 329 -5.58 -0.58 -2.75
N TYR A 330 -5.55 -0.21 -1.47
CA TYR A 330 -4.32 0.22 -0.80
C TYR A 330 -3.29 -0.91 -0.73
N THR A 331 -3.71 -2.15 -0.51
CA THR A 331 -2.80 -3.32 -0.53
C THR A 331 -2.18 -3.51 -1.91
N ARG A 332 -2.95 -3.36 -3.00
CA ARG A 332 -2.42 -3.40 -4.37
C ARG A 332 -1.44 -2.26 -4.63
N LEU A 333 -1.77 -1.03 -4.22
CA LEU A 333 -0.89 0.13 -4.34
C LEU A 333 0.44 -0.07 -3.58
N GLY A 334 0.38 -0.51 -2.33
CA GLY A 334 1.57 -0.82 -1.53
C GLY A 334 2.43 -1.92 -2.14
N THR A 335 1.80 -2.95 -2.72
CA THR A 335 2.50 -4.01 -3.46
C THR A 335 3.24 -3.43 -4.65
N ASN A 336 2.57 -2.59 -5.43
CA ASN A 336 3.16 -1.92 -6.59
C ASN A 336 4.35 -1.03 -6.21
N ILE A 337 4.24 -0.24 -5.13
CA ILE A 337 5.34 0.61 -4.63
C ILE A 337 6.58 -0.23 -4.29
N ILE A 338 6.40 -1.29 -3.50
CA ILE A 338 7.54 -2.12 -3.06
C ILE A 338 8.11 -2.93 -4.24
N VAL A 339 7.27 -3.53 -5.08
CA VAL A 339 7.75 -4.27 -6.26
C VAL A 339 8.49 -3.36 -7.22
N HIS A 340 7.97 -2.15 -7.49
CA HIS A 340 8.65 -1.16 -8.34
C HIS A 340 10.05 -0.85 -7.80
N ALA A 341 10.15 -0.53 -6.50
CA ALA A 341 11.40 -0.16 -5.85
C ALA A 341 12.43 -1.30 -5.78
N LEU A 342 12.00 -2.56 -5.74
CA LEU A 342 12.89 -3.72 -5.68
C LEU A 342 13.31 -4.25 -7.06
N THR A 343 12.72 -3.72 -8.15
CA THR A 343 12.93 -4.25 -9.51
C THR A 343 13.43 -3.20 -10.51
N ASN A 344 13.53 -1.93 -10.12
CA ASN A 344 14.01 -0.80 -10.93
C ASN A 344 15.00 0.04 -10.13
#